data_AF-A0A2X3KH66-F1
#
_entry.id   AF-A0A2X3KH66-F1
#
_cell.length_a   1.000
_cell.length_b   1.000
_cell.length_c   1.000
_cell.angle_alpha   90.00
_cell.angle_beta   90.00
_cell.angle_gamma   90.00
#
_symmetry.space_group_name_H-M   'P 1'
#
loop_
_entity.id
_entity.type
_entity.pdbx_description
1 polymer ?
#
loop_
_entity_poly.entity_id
_entity_poly.type
_entity_poly.pdbx_seq_one_letter_code
_entity_poly.pdbx_strand_id
1 'polypeptide(L)'
;MNPSDAIEAIEKPLSSLPYSLSRHILEHLRKLTSHEPVIGIMGKSGAGKSSLCNALFQGEVTPVSDVHAGTREVRRFRLSGHGHSMIITDLPGVGESRDRDAEYEALYRDILPELDLVLWLIKADDRALSVDEYFWRHILHRDISRCCLW
;
A
#
# COMPACT_ATOMS: atom_id res chain seq x y z
N MET A 1 15.11 -13.69 -5.29
CA MET A 1 14.81 -15.00 -4.67
C MET A 1 13.46 -14.83 -4.00
N ASN A 2 12.42 -15.55 -4.43
CA ASN A 2 11.12 -15.40 -3.78
C ASN A 2 11.21 -15.93 -2.34
N PRO A 3 10.54 -15.31 -1.36
CA PRO A 3 10.34 -15.90 -0.04
C PRO A 3 9.91 -17.38 -0.06
N SER A 4 9.08 -17.77 -1.03
CA SER A 4 8.71 -19.17 -1.26
C SER A 4 9.93 -20.04 -1.60
N ASP A 5 10.74 -19.64 -2.58
CA ASP A 5 11.97 -20.36 -2.97
C ASP A 5 12.98 -20.44 -1.81
N ALA A 6 13.04 -19.39 -0.99
CA ALA A 6 13.89 -19.34 0.19
C ALA A 6 13.43 -20.34 1.26
N ILE A 7 12.13 -20.41 1.51
CA ILE A 7 11.54 -21.37 2.46
C ILE A 7 11.73 -22.79 1.95
N GLU A 8 11.51 -23.04 0.66
CA GLU A 8 11.69 -24.35 0.02
C GLU A 8 13.16 -24.82 0.08
N ALA A 9 14.11 -23.90 -0.07
CA ALA A 9 15.53 -24.17 0.12
C ALA A 9 15.89 -24.55 1.58
N ILE A 10 15.10 -24.08 2.56
CA ILE A 10 15.28 -24.35 3.99
C ILE A 10 14.50 -25.60 4.43
N GLU A 11 13.46 -26.01 3.70
CA GLU A 11 12.67 -27.23 3.99
C GLU A 11 13.53 -28.50 3.97
N LYS A 12 14.46 -28.60 3.00
CA LYS A 12 15.35 -29.76 2.87
C LYS A 12 16.30 -29.92 4.08
N PRO A 13 17.01 -28.88 4.55
CA PRO A 13 17.73 -28.92 5.83
C PRO A 13 16.84 -29.28 7.04
N LEU A 14 15.64 -28.70 7.12
CA LEU A 14 14.73 -28.89 8.26
C LEU A 14 14.09 -30.27 8.31
N SER A 15 14.08 -31.01 7.20
CA SER A 15 13.59 -32.40 7.14
C SER A 15 14.40 -33.38 8.02
N SER A 16 15.62 -32.99 8.40
CA SER A 16 16.47 -33.76 9.32
C SER A 16 16.06 -33.65 10.79
N LEU A 17 15.20 -32.69 11.13
CA LEU A 17 14.69 -32.48 12.49
C LEU A 17 13.41 -33.29 12.75
N PRO A 18 13.08 -33.56 14.03
CA PRO A 18 11.79 -34.14 14.40
C PRO A 18 10.63 -33.33 13.80
N TYR A 19 9.61 -34.03 13.29
CA TYR A 19 8.47 -33.43 12.56
C TYR A 19 7.81 -32.26 13.30
N SER A 20 7.65 -32.36 14.62
CA SER A 20 7.06 -31.32 15.45
C SER A 20 7.89 -30.03 15.45
N LEU A 21 9.22 -30.16 15.50
CA LEU A 21 10.14 -29.02 15.55
C LEU A 21 10.29 -28.37 14.17
N SER A 22 10.40 -29.17 13.10
CA SER A 22 10.48 -28.66 11.72
C SER A 22 9.21 -27.91 11.30
N ARG A 23 8.03 -28.44 11.65
CA ARG A 23 6.73 -27.74 11.46
C ARG A 23 6.70 -26.41 12.19
N HIS A 24 7.14 -26.38 13.45
CA HIS A 24 7.09 -25.17 14.27
C HIS A 24 8.01 -24.07 13.71
N ILE A 25 9.22 -24.44 13.27
CA ILE A 25 10.17 -23.52 12.64
C ILE A 25 9.62 -23.00 11.31
N LEU A 26 9.09 -23.87 10.45
CA LEU A 26 8.51 -23.47 9.17
C LEU A 26 7.31 -22.54 9.34
N GLU A 27 6.41 -22.81 10.29
CA GLU A 27 5.30 -21.90 10.61
C GLU A 27 5.80 -20.53 11.08
N HIS A 28 6.84 -20.51 11.91
CA HIS A 28 7.41 -19.25 12.39
C HIS A 28 8.09 -18.45 11.26
N LEU A 29 8.86 -19.13 10.40
CA LEU A 29 9.48 -18.51 9.23
C LEU A 29 8.43 -17.98 8.26
N ARG A 30 7.39 -18.78 7.96
CA ARG A 30 6.28 -18.35 7.11
C ARG A 30 5.58 -17.12 7.66
N LYS A 31 5.35 -17.04 8.98
CA LYS A 31 4.78 -15.85 9.65
C LYS A 31 5.67 -14.61 9.55
N LEU A 32 6.99 -14.78 9.60
CA LEU A 32 7.94 -13.68 9.46
C LEU A 32 8.03 -13.17 8.01
N THR A 33 7.79 -14.04 7.04
CA THR A 33 7.86 -13.72 5.61
C THR A 33 6.50 -13.36 5.00
N SER A 34 5.39 -13.53 5.72
CA SER A 34 4.03 -13.28 5.23
C SER A 34 3.60 -11.83 5.39
N HIS A 35 4.55 -10.88 5.52
CA HIS A 35 4.19 -9.47 5.51
C HIS A 35 3.60 -9.11 4.16
N GLU A 36 2.44 -8.49 4.18
CA GLU A 36 1.73 -8.04 3.00
C GLU A 36 1.92 -6.51 2.91
N PRO A 37 2.75 -6.01 1.97
CA PRO A 37 3.03 -4.59 1.89
C PRO A 37 1.76 -3.78 1.63
N VAL A 38 1.57 -2.70 2.37
CA VAL A 38 0.45 -1.76 2.19
C VAL A 38 0.95 -0.48 1.52
N ILE A 39 0.51 -0.24 0.28
CA ILE A 39 0.92 0.90 -0.53
C ILE A 39 -0.24 1.89 -0.65
N GLY A 40 -0.04 3.15 -0.28
CA GLY A 40 -1.03 4.21 -0.47
C GLY A 40 -0.77 5.02 -1.73
N ILE A 41 -1.77 5.16 -2.60
CA ILE A 41 -1.72 6.01 -3.78
C ILE A 41 -2.39 7.35 -3.46
N MET A 42 -1.59 8.42 -3.47
CA MET A 42 -1.99 9.77 -3.08
C MET A 42 -1.64 10.79 -4.18
N GLY A 43 -2.16 12.00 -4.06
CA GLY A 43 -1.93 13.08 -5.02
C GLY A 43 -3.21 13.84 -5.36
N LYS A 44 -3.06 14.91 -6.15
CA LYS A 44 -4.16 15.83 -6.45
C LYS A 44 -5.35 15.17 -7.16
N SER A 45 -6.53 15.76 -7.01
CA SER A 45 -7.70 15.35 -7.78
C SER A 45 -7.43 15.52 -9.28
N GLY A 46 -7.81 14.53 -10.09
CA GLY A 46 -7.49 14.49 -11.52
C GLY A 46 -6.04 14.09 -11.89
N ALA A 47 -5.16 13.79 -10.93
CA ALA A 47 -3.77 13.36 -11.22
C ALA A 47 -3.66 11.97 -11.87
N GLY A 48 -4.77 11.21 -11.96
CA GLY A 48 -4.79 9.89 -12.58
C GLY A 48 -4.62 8.71 -11.63
N LYS A 49 -4.74 8.90 -10.31
CA LYS A 49 -4.64 7.84 -9.28
C LYS A 49 -5.49 6.61 -9.60
N SER A 50 -6.79 6.79 -9.78
CA SER A 50 -7.70 5.69 -10.09
C SER A 50 -7.43 5.07 -11.47
N SER A 51 -6.88 5.83 -12.43
CA SER A 51 -6.42 5.28 -13.71
C SER A 51 -5.17 4.41 -13.55
N LEU A 52 -4.21 4.83 -12.73
CA LEU A 52 -3.02 4.06 -12.40
C LEU A 52 -3.40 2.78 -11.65
N CYS A 53 -4.24 2.91 -10.63
CA CYS A 53 -4.89 1.79 -9.94
C CYS A 53 -5.43 0.80 -10.99
N ASN A 54 -6.39 1.22 -11.81
CA ASN A 54 -7.02 0.33 -12.79
C ASN A 54 -6.02 -0.32 -13.76
N ALA A 55 -4.94 0.38 -14.15
CA ALA A 55 -3.89 -0.17 -15.00
C ALA A 55 -3.03 -1.23 -14.29
N LEU A 56 -2.67 -1.00 -13.02
CA LEU A 56 -1.97 -1.97 -12.18
C LEU A 56 -2.86 -3.20 -11.86
N PHE A 57 -4.17 -2.99 -11.81
CA PHE A 57 -5.19 -3.96 -11.41
C PHE A 57 -5.83 -4.73 -12.57
N GLN A 58 -5.27 -4.70 -13.79
CA GLN A 58 -5.82 -5.50 -14.91
C GLN A 58 -5.62 -7.03 -14.76
N GLY A 59 -5.06 -7.51 -13.63
CA GLY A 59 -4.88 -8.93 -13.28
C GLY A 59 -5.94 -9.48 -12.29
N GLU A 60 -5.68 -10.65 -11.69
CA GLU A 60 -6.57 -11.26 -10.68
C GLU A 60 -6.63 -10.42 -9.39
N VAL A 61 -7.60 -9.51 -9.31
CA VAL A 61 -7.83 -8.66 -8.13
C VAL A 61 -8.93 -9.26 -7.29
N THR A 62 -8.67 -9.45 -6.00
CA THR A 62 -9.73 -9.72 -5.03
C THR A 62 -10.05 -8.41 -4.30
N PRO A 63 -11.28 -7.86 -4.39
CA PRO A 63 -11.66 -6.72 -3.58
C PRO A 63 -11.57 -7.10 -2.11
N VAL A 64 -10.79 -6.35 -1.33
CA VAL A 64 -10.80 -6.47 0.13
C VAL A 64 -11.89 -5.51 0.61
N SER A 65 -13.08 -6.04 0.91
CA SER A 65 -14.10 -5.31 1.67
C SER A 65 -13.44 -4.76 2.94
N ASP A 66 -13.48 -3.46 3.26
CA ASP A 66 -14.67 -2.63 3.41
C ASP A 66 -14.84 -1.53 2.36
N VAL A 67 -15.90 -1.64 1.57
CA VAL A 67 -16.33 -0.66 0.57
C VAL A 67 -17.64 -0.05 1.06
N HIS A 68 -17.65 1.21 1.47
CA HIS A 68 -18.85 2.03 1.33
C HIS A 68 -18.78 2.75 -0.04
N ALA A 69 -19.94 3.10 -0.58
CA ALA A 69 -20.06 3.50 -1.97
C ALA A 69 -19.81 5.01 -2.13
N GLY A 70 -18.61 5.40 -2.57
CA GLY A 70 -18.33 6.77 -3.01
C GLY A 70 -16.88 7.01 -3.44
N THR A 71 -16.63 7.93 -4.37
CA THR A 71 -15.29 8.39 -4.78
C THR A 71 -14.56 9.22 -3.70
N ARG A 72 -15.17 9.32 -2.51
CA ARG A 72 -14.69 10.04 -1.32
C ARG A 72 -14.13 9.10 -0.26
N GLU A 73 -14.12 7.80 -0.55
CA GLU A 73 -13.72 6.77 0.39
C GLU A 73 -12.49 6.02 -0.10
N VAL A 74 -11.70 5.60 0.87
CA VAL A 74 -10.48 4.83 0.69
C VAL A 74 -10.83 3.48 0.09
N ARG A 75 -10.19 3.10 -1.01
CA ARG A 75 -10.41 1.78 -1.61
C ARG A 75 -9.18 0.91 -1.43
N ARG A 76 -9.34 -0.27 -0.88
CA ARG A 76 -8.26 -1.24 -0.70
C ARG A 76 -8.43 -2.40 -1.69
N PHE A 77 -7.36 -2.68 -2.41
CA PHE A 77 -7.28 -3.75 -3.39
C PHE A 77 -6.14 -4.68 -2.99
N ARG A 78 -6.40 -5.99 -2.98
CA ARG A 78 -5.34 -6.99 -2.78
C ARG A 78 -4.89 -7.53 -4.12
N LEU A 79 -3.62 -7.32 -4.40
CA LEU A 79 -2.90 -7.95 -5.50
C LEU A 79 -2.22 -9.20 -4.97
N SER A 80 -2.47 -10.33 -5.62
CA SER A 80 -1.83 -11.61 -5.29
C SER A 80 -1.21 -12.18 -6.56
N GLY A 81 0.06 -12.60 -6.49
CA GLY A 81 0.76 -13.17 -7.64
C GLY A 81 2.07 -13.83 -7.23
N HIS A 82 2.38 -14.99 -7.82
CA HIS A 82 3.63 -15.73 -7.58
C HIS A 82 3.98 -15.96 -6.10
N GLY A 83 2.97 -16.20 -5.25
CA GLY A 83 3.16 -16.43 -3.82
C GLY A 83 3.37 -15.18 -2.96
N HIS A 84 3.34 -13.99 -3.56
CA HIS A 84 3.34 -12.71 -2.86
C HIS A 84 1.97 -12.08 -2.92
N SER A 85 1.66 -11.27 -1.92
CA SER A 85 0.50 -10.40 -1.99
C SER A 85 0.84 -9.01 -1.44
N MET A 86 0.14 -8.00 -1.93
CA MET A 86 0.24 -6.62 -1.47
C MET A 86 -1.13 -5.97 -1.48
N ILE A 87 -1.32 -4.99 -0.60
CA ILE A 87 -2.53 -4.19 -0.52
C ILE A 87 -2.20 -2.82 -1.11
N ILE A 88 -2.99 -2.41 -2.11
CA ILE A 88 -2.96 -1.05 -2.64
C ILE A 88 -4.18 -0.30 -2.12
N THR A 89 -3.94 0.87 -1.56
CA THR A 89 -4.93 1.77 -0.97
C THR A 89 -5.05 3.00 -1.86
N ASP A 90 -6.15 3.14 -2.62
CA ASP A 90 -6.47 4.34 -3.40
C ASP A 90 -7.14 5.36 -2.48
N LEU A 91 -6.53 6.54 -2.32
CA LEU A 91 -7.03 7.61 -1.48
C LEU A 91 -7.68 8.73 -2.30
N PRO A 92 -8.70 9.43 -1.76
CA PRO A 92 -9.32 10.57 -2.43
C PRO A 92 -8.27 11.64 -2.75
N GLY A 93 -8.46 12.34 -3.87
CA GLY A 93 -7.54 13.37 -4.33
C GLY A 93 -7.73 14.72 -3.65
N VAL A 94 -6.62 15.42 -3.42
CA VAL A 94 -6.60 16.72 -2.77
C VAL A 94 -6.62 17.89 -3.77
N GLY A 95 -6.94 19.10 -3.32
CA GLY A 95 -6.95 20.30 -4.13
C GLY A 95 -8.26 20.59 -4.85
N GLU A 96 -9.37 19.98 -4.43
CA GLU A 96 -10.71 20.30 -4.96
C GLU A 96 -11.32 21.54 -4.30
N SER A 97 -11.22 21.64 -2.96
CA SER A 97 -11.65 22.78 -2.17
C SER A 97 -11.00 22.75 -0.78
N ARG A 98 -10.80 23.92 -0.17
CA ARG A 98 -10.16 24.01 1.16
C ARG A 98 -10.90 23.23 2.25
N ASP A 99 -12.24 23.26 2.24
CA ASP A 99 -13.04 22.55 3.24
C ASP A 99 -12.88 21.03 3.11
N ARG A 100 -12.82 20.51 1.89
CA ARG A 100 -12.60 19.08 1.63
C ARG A 100 -11.16 18.66 1.91
N ASP A 101 -10.21 19.54 1.61
CA ASP A 101 -8.81 19.27 1.86
C ASP A 101 -8.58 18.97 3.34
N ALA A 102 -9.19 19.75 4.26
CA ALA A 102 -9.12 19.50 5.70
C ALA A 102 -9.64 18.10 6.12
N GLU A 103 -10.76 17.65 5.54
CA GLU A 103 -11.28 16.29 5.75
C GLU A 103 -10.29 15.23 5.25
N TYR A 104 -9.70 15.45 4.08
CA TYR A 104 -8.70 14.54 3.51
C TYR A 104 -7.39 14.57 4.29
N GLU A 105 -6.99 15.69 4.90
CA GLU A 105 -5.80 15.72 5.75
C GLU A 105 -5.95 14.83 6.97
N ALA A 106 -7.13 14.87 7.62
CA ALA A 106 -7.44 14.01 8.75
C ALA A 106 -7.43 12.54 8.33
N LEU A 107 -8.09 12.22 7.21
CA LEU A 107 -8.10 10.88 6.64
C LEU A 107 -6.68 10.37 6.33
N TYR A 108 -5.82 11.20 5.73
CA TYR A 108 -4.45 10.81 5.41
C TYR A 108 -3.65 10.55 6.69
N ARG A 109 -3.81 11.38 7.72
CA ARG A 109 -3.14 11.20 9.01
C ARG A 109 -3.51 9.88 9.69
N ASP A 110 -4.76 9.44 9.55
CA ASP A 110 -5.21 8.17 10.12
C ASP A 110 -4.65 6.96 9.36
N ILE A 111 -4.48 7.08 8.04
CA ILE A 111 -4.05 5.97 7.17
C ILE A 111 -2.54 5.84 7.06
N LEU A 112 -1.80 6.96 7.06
CA LEU A 112 -0.34 6.97 6.89
C LEU A 112 0.42 6.02 7.81
N PRO A 113 0.07 5.85 9.10
CA PRO A 113 0.71 4.89 9.99
C PRO A 113 0.54 3.42 9.58
N GLU A 114 -0.49 3.11 8.80
CA GLU A 114 -0.76 1.76 8.28
C GLU A 114 -0.01 1.46 6.97
N LEU A 115 0.53 2.48 6.31
CA LEU A 115 1.21 2.33 5.02
C LEU A 115 2.68 1.96 5.22
N ASP A 116 3.18 1.09 4.34
CA ASP A 116 4.61 0.79 4.19
C ASP A 116 5.28 1.68 3.13
N LEU A 117 4.49 2.15 2.15
CA LEU A 117 4.93 3.01 1.06
C LEU A 117 3.82 4.00 0.66
N VAL A 118 4.20 5.25 0.39
CA VAL A 118 3.33 6.25 -0.25
C VAL A 118 3.82 6.49 -1.67
N LEU A 119 2.93 6.34 -2.65
CA LEU A 119 3.11 6.74 -4.05
C LEU A 119 2.36 8.04 -4.30
N TRP A 120 3.09 9.15 -4.41
CA TRP A 120 2.49 10.46 -4.70
C TRP A 120 2.50 10.77 -6.19
N LEU A 121 1.32 10.80 -6.81
CA LEU A 121 1.18 11.02 -8.25
C LEU A 121 1.13 12.51 -8.58
N ILE A 122 2.06 12.93 -9.44
CA ILE A 122 2.10 14.26 -10.04
C ILE A 122 1.88 14.12 -11.54
N LYS A 123 0.90 14.82 -12.08
CA LYS A 123 0.61 14.83 -13.52
C LYS A 123 1.67 15.68 -14.23
N ALA A 124 2.31 15.15 -15.26
CA ALA A 124 3.46 15.78 -15.92
C ALA A 124 3.15 17.15 -16.58
N ASP A 125 1.90 17.41 -16.93
CA ASP A 125 1.44 18.68 -17.52
C ASP A 125 0.80 19.63 -16.49
N ASP A 126 0.77 19.27 -15.20
CA ASP A 126 0.23 20.13 -14.16
C ASP A 126 1.21 21.27 -13.85
N ARG A 127 0.69 22.50 -13.85
CA ARG A 127 1.44 23.73 -13.54
C ARG A 127 1.15 24.23 -12.12
N ALA A 128 0.20 23.63 -11.42
CA ALA A 128 -0.26 24.08 -10.11
C ALA A 128 0.35 23.26 -8.97
N LEU A 129 1.67 23.30 -8.80
CA LEU A 129 2.39 22.48 -7.81
C LEU A 129 2.20 22.91 -6.34
N SER A 130 1.50 24.03 -6.09
CA SER A 130 1.34 24.58 -4.74
C SER A 130 0.60 23.65 -3.78
N VAL A 131 -0.37 22.88 -4.28
CA VAL A 131 -1.11 21.89 -3.47
C VAL A 131 -0.20 20.71 -3.13
N ASP A 132 0.61 20.23 -4.08
CA ASP A 132 1.56 19.14 -3.84
C ASP A 132 2.60 19.54 -2.79
N GLU A 133 3.18 20.75 -2.91
CA GLU A 133 4.14 21.27 -1.93
C GLU A 133 3.52 21.43 -0.54
N TYR A 134 2.28 21.90 -0.47
CA TYR A 134 1.57 22.05 0.79
C TYR A 134 1.36 20.70 1.50
N PHE A 135 0.81 19.71 0.81
CA PHE A 135 0.56 18.37 1.37
C PHE A 135 1.86 17.65 1.74
N TRP A 136 2.90 17.79 0.92
CA TRP A 136 4.24 17.30 1.24
C TRP A 136 4.74 17.82 2.58
N ARG A 137 4.71 19.15 2.79
CA ARG A 137 5.26 19.78 4.00
C ARG A 137 4.44 19.54 5.26
N HIS A 138 3.12 19.47 5.14
CA HIS A 138 2.23 19.49 6.31
C HIS A 138 1.77 18.11 6.74
N ILE A 139 1.76 17.14 5.83
CA ILE A 139 1.26 15.80 6.08
C ILE A 139 2.40 14.79 5.99
N LEU A 140 2.98 14.63 4.80
CA LEU A 140 3.94 13.55 4.55
C LEU A 140 5.24 13.72 5.33
N HIS A 141 5.81 14.93 5.36
CA HIS A 141 7.09 15.19 6.03
C HIS A 141 7.02 15.04 7.57
N ARG A 142 5.84 15.18 8.19
CA ARG A 142 5.71 15.17 9.66
C ARG A 142 5.41 13.80 10.25
N ASP A 143 4.65 12.98 9.52
CA ASP A 143 4.09 11.73 10.06
C ASP A 143 4.83 10.46 9.57
N ILE A 144 5.77 10.59 8.64
CA ILE A 144 6.52 9.45 8.09
C ILE A 144 7.74 9.14 8.96
N SER A 145 7.55 8.25 9.95
CA SER A 145 8.64 7.65 10.73
C SER A 145 8.92 6.18 10.35
N ARG A 146 8.07 5.57 9.53
CA ARG A 146 8.18 4.17 9.06
C ARG A 146 8.09 3.94 7.55
N CYS A 147 7.61 4.92 6.78
CA CYS A 147 7.35 4.79 5.34
C CYS A 147 8.57 5.23 4.50
N CYS A 148 8.88 4.48 3.44
CA CYS A 148 9.75 4.99 2.37
C CYS A 148 8.94 5.87 1.42
N LEU A 149 9.56 6.90 0.84
CA LEU A 149 8.90 7.86 -0.04
C LEU A 149 9.49 7.78 -1.44
N TRP A 150 8.64 7.52 -2.45
CA TRP A 150 9.02 7.35 -3.85
C TRP A 150 8.04 8.05 -4.80
#